data_AF-A0A843GAJ7-F1
#
_entry.id   AF-A0A843GAJ7-F1
#
_cell.length_a   1.000
_cell.length_b   1.000
_cell.length_c   1.000
_cell.angle_alpha   90.00
_cell.angle_beta   90.00
_cell.angle_gamma   90.00
#
_symmetry.space_group_name_H-M   'P 1'
#
loop_
_entity.id
_entity.type
_entity.pdbx_description
1 polymer ?
#
loop_
_entity_poly.entity_id
_entity_poly.type
_entity_poly.pdbx_seq_one_letter_code
_entity_poly.pdbx_strand_id
1 'polypeptide(L)'
;VIADRAFDTFPFVILAILTIIGIILTFSLDIKLIAFLVICVTLITAAVILLIYVCINEAFGVKLTSWIIKIVRRLYKKFNEGTEQRIIEAVKVFQARMNALLRDRTILYHALPLSFVIWIFEILRVYVVFLAFGANVSPIIIGEVFILASFVGMIPLLPGGLGAVDGIMILFYATAGITASISAAATVVERLISFWMTTFVGLIFLTMFGTSVLDKAFALAGSRNDDKEDTKSIEESSKEDESIDDSDSDEEEEPALEVLEDEELEEEAVLEVLDDEEKEVLEEKVQN
;
A
#
# COMPACT_ATOMS: atom_id res chain seq x y z
N VAL A 1 -1.90 6.60 -2.22
CA VAL A 1 -0.71 5.78 -2.57
C VAL A 1 -1.09 4.49 -3.28
N ILE A 2 -1.89 3.57 -2.72
CA ILE A 2 -2.07 2.26 -3.38
C ILE A 2 -2.95 2.34 -4.65
N ALA A 3 -3.98 3.20 -4.67
CA ALA A 3 -4.77 3.46 -5.90
C ALA A 3 -3.92 4.07 -7.03
N ASP A 4 -3.04 5.00 -6.67
CA ASP A 4 -2.03 5.59 -7.57
C ASP A 4 -1.12 4.52 -8.19
N ARG A 5 -0.64 3.56 -7.36
CA ARG A 5 0.13 2.40 -7.84
C ARG A 5 -0.62 1.49 -8.81
N ALA A 6 -1.95 1.38 -8.67
CA ALA A 6 -2.75 0.61 -9.62
C ALA A 6 -2.78 1.28 -11.00
N PHE A 7 -2.88 2.62 -11.04
CA PHE A 7 -2.81 3.38 -12.30
C PHE A 7 -1.41 3.32 -12.92
N ASP A 8 -0.35 3.43 -12.11
CA ASP A 8 1.05 3.33 -12.58
C ASP A 8 1.41 1.98 -13.19
N THR A 9 0.66 0.93 -12.84
CA THR A 9 0.88 -0.40 -13.41
C THR A 9 0.61 -0.41 -14.91
N PHE A 10 -0.35 0.40 -15.42
CA PHE A 10 -0.67 0.40 -16.84
C PHE A 10 0.49 0.94 -17.70
N PRO A 11 1.03 2.15 -17.45
CA PRO A 11 2.24 2.59 -18.16
C PRO A 11 3.42 1.66 -17.95
N PHE A 12 3.62 1.14 -16.73
CA PHE A 12 4.71 0.22 -16.43
C PHE A 12 4.65 -1.06 -17.28
N VAL A 13 3.48 -1.69 -17.40
CA VAL A 13 3.29 -2.91 -18.21
C VAL A 13 3.52 -2.63 -19.69
N ILE A 14 3.03 -1.49 -20.20
CA ILE A 14 3.26 -1.10 -21.60
C ILE A 14 4.75 -0.89 -21.86
N LEU A 15 5.44 -0.16 -20.98
CA LEU A 15 6.88 0.06 -21.08
C LEU A 15 7.66 -1.26 -20.96
N ALA A 16 7.23 -2.19 -20.10
CA ALA A 16 7.85 -3.51 -20.00
C ALA A 16 7.69 -4.34 -21.28
N ILE A 17 6.52 -4.31 -21.92
CA ILE A 17 6.30 -4.96 -23.23
C ILE A 17 7.19 -4.33 -24.30
N LEU A 18 7.24 -3.00 -24.37
CA LEU A 18 8.11 -2.28 -25.31
C LEU A 18 9.59 -2.61 -25.06
N THR A 19 9.99 -2.76 -23.80
CA THR A 19 11.36 -3.12 -23.41
C THR A 19 11.72 -4.52 -23.86
N ILE A 20 10.82 -5.50 -23.68
CA ILE A 20 11.03 -6.85 -24.20
C ILE A 20 11.22 -6.83 -25.72
N ILE A 21 10.37 -6.09 -26.44
CA ILE A 21 10.47 -5.96 -27.90
C ILE A 21 11.80 -5.30 -28.30
N GLY A 22 12.18 -4.20 -27.64
CA GLY A 22 13.41 -3.46 -27.93
C GLY A 22 14.68 -4.28 -27.68
N ILE A 23 14.72 -5.05 -26.58
CA ILE A 23 15.83 -5.96 -26.27
C ILE A 23 15.96 -7.05 -27.34
N ILE A 24 14.84 -7.65 -27.78
CA ILE A 24 14.83 -8.69 -28.83
C ILE A 24 15.35 -8.15 -30.16
N LEU A 25 15.01 -6.90 -30.51
CA LEU A 25 15.40 -6.29 -31.78
C LEU A 25 16.84 -5.78 -31.79
N THR A 26 17.34 -5.31 -30.64
CA THR A 26 18.64 -4.61 -30.55
C THR A 26 19.80 -5.54 -30.24
N PHE A 27 19.60 -6.53 -29.36
CA PHE A 27 20.69 -7.39 -28.93
C PHE A 27 20.63 -8.78 -29.55
N SER A 28 21.75 -9.21 -30.13
CA SER A 28 22.01 -10.61 -30.48
C SER A 28 22.40 -11.42 -29.23
N LEU A 29 21.53 -11.46 -28.22
CA LEU A 29 21.77 -12.24 -27.00
C LEU A 29 21.57 -13.74 -27.27
N ASP A 30 22.27 -14.56 -26.49
CA ASP A 30 21.97 -16.00 -26.43
C ASP A 30 20.48 -16.17 -26.08
N ILE A 31 19.79 -17.01 -26.86
CA ILE A 31 18.38 -17.31 -26.71
C ILE A 31 18.02 -17.73 -25.27
N LYS A 32 18.96 -18.35 -24.54
CA LYS A 32 18.77 -18.74 -23.14
C LYS A 32 18.66 -17.54 -22.19
N LEU A 33 19.45 -16.49 -22.42
CA LEU A 33 19.45 -15.30 -21.57
C LEU A 33 18.22 -14.44 -21.84
N ILE A 34 17.82 -14.33 -23.11
CA ILE A 34 16.54 -13.70 -23.50
C ILE A 34 15.38 -14.44 -22.85
N ALA A 35 15.32 -15.77 -22.96
CA ALA A 35 14.25 -16.57 -22.38
C ALA A 35 14.18 -16.40 -20.85
N PHE A 36 15.32 -16.40 -20.16
CA PHE A 36 15.38 -16.16 -18.72
C PHE A 36 14.82 -14.78 -18.34
N LEU A 37 15.25 -13.72 -19.05
CA LEU A 37 14.79 -12.34 -18.79
C LEU A 37 13.28 -12.21 -19.03
N VAL A 38 12.77 -12.76 -20.14
CA VAL A 38 11.34 -12.76 -20.46
C VAL A 38 10.53 -13.50 -19.40
N ILE A 39 11.00 -14.65 -18.90
CA ILE A 39 10.33 -15.38 -17.83
C ILE A 39 10.28 -14.54 -16.54
N CYS A 40 11.40 -13.93 -16.15
CA CYS A 40 11.44 -13.06 -14.97
C CYS A 40 10.47 -11.88 -15.09
N VAL A 41 10.48 -11.16 -16.21
CA VAL A 41 9.56 -10.03 -16.44
C VAL A 41 8.11 -10.51 -16.42
N THR A 42 7.80 -11.61 -17.10
CA THR A 42 6.45 -12.18 -17.13
C THR A 42 5.97 -12.59 -15.75
N LEU A 43 6.82 -13.23 -14.94
CA LEU A 43 6.50 -13.60 -13.56
C LEU A 43 6.25 -12.38 -12.67
N ILE A 44 7.05 -11.32 -12.82
CA ILE A 44 6.86 -10.09 -12.05
C ILE A 44 5.56 -9.39 -12.47
N THR A 45 5.32 -9.25 -13.78
CA THR A 45 4.06 -8.69 -14.29
C THR A 45 2.86 -9.50 -13.81
N ALA A 46 2.94 -10.84 -13.83
CA ALA A 46 1.90 -11.71 -13.29
C ALA A 46 1.70 -11.52 -11.78
N ALA A 47 2.77 -11.34 -11.01
CA ALA A 47 2.70 -11.07 -9.58
C ALA A 47 2.03 -9.72 -9.29
N VAL A 48 2.33 -8.68 -10.07
CA VAL A 48 1.67 -7.37 -9.94
C VAL A 48 0.18 -7.45 -10.30
N ILE A 49 -0.16 -8.14 -11.38
CA ILE A 49 -1.56 -8.39 -11.77
C ILE A 49 -2.29 -9.17 -10.67
N LEU A 50 -1.66 -10.19 -10.10
CA LEU A 50 -2.21 -10.95 -8.97
C LEU A 50 -2.45 -10.06 -7.76
N LEU A 51 -1.51 -9.16 -7.43
CA LEU A 51 -1.65 -8.19 -6.34
C LEU A 51 -2.86 -7.27 -6.59
N ILE A 52 -2.99 -6.72 -7.79
CA ILE A 52 -4.14 -5.89 -8.16
C ILE A 52 -5.44 -6.69 -8.06
N TYR A 53 -5.45 -7.94 -8.56
CA TYR A 53 -6.60 -8.82 -8.46
C TYR A 53 -7.00 -9.09 -7.01
N VAL A 54 -6.03 -9.29 -6.12
CA VAL A 54 -6.25 -9.40 -4.67
C VAL A 54 -6.85 -8.11 -4.11
N CYS A 55 -6.40 -6.94 -4.55
CA CYS A 55 -6.94 -5.66 -4.07
C CYS A 55 -8.36 -5.38 -4.55
N ILE A 56 -8.74 -5.84 -5.74
CA ILE A 56 -10.06 -5.59 -6.35
C ILE A 56 -11.07 -6.66 -5.93
N ASN A 57 -10.66 -7.93 -5.88
CA ASN A 57 -11.55 -9.02 -5.54
C ASN A 57 -11.52 -9.31 -4.04
N GLU A 58 -12.52 -8.79 -3.32
CA GLU A 58 -12.69 -8.98 -1.88
C GLU A 58 -12.67 -10.46 -1.47
N ALA A 59 -13.38 -11.32 -2.20
CA ALA A 59 -13.45 -12.75 -1.89
C ALA A 59 -12.08 -13.43 -2.00
N PHE A 60 -11.32 -13.09 -3.04
CA PHE A 60 -10.00 -13.68 -3.25
C PHE A 60 -8.97 -13.13 -2.26
N GLY A 61 -9.00 -11.83 -1.98
CA GLY A 61 -8.05 -11.24 -1.03
C GLY A 61 -8.28 -11.71 0.40
N VAL A 62 -9.53 -11.84 0.86
CA VAL A 62 -9.82 -12.46 2.17
C VAL A 62 -9.30 -13.90 2.21
N LYS A 63 -9.52 -14.69 1.14
CA LYS A 63 -9.04 -16.08 1.05
C LYS A 63 -7.51 -16.18 1.10
N LEU A 64 -6.80 -15.31 0.37
CA LEU A 64 -5.35 -15.27 0.36
C LEU A 64 -4.81 -14.84 1.73
N THR A 65 -5.39 -13.81 2.33
CA THR A 65 -5.04 -13.33 3.68
C THR A 65 -5.22 -14.43 4.72
N SER A 66 -6.36 -15.12 4.75
CA SER A 66 -6.57 -16.26 5.66
C SER A 66 -5.60 -17.42 5.42
N TRP A 67 -5.20 -17.67 4.16
CA TRP A 67 -4.17 -18.68 3.86
C TRP A 67 -2.79 -18.27 4.39
N ILE A 68 -2.38 -17.02 4.21
CA ILE A 68 -1.13 -16.47 4.77
C ILE A 68 -1.17 -16.57 6.30
N ILE A 69 -2.27 -16.19 6.93
CA ILE A 69 -2.43 -16.25 8.40
C ILE A 69 -2.28 -17.69 8.90
N LYS A 70 -2.81 -18.70 8.19
CA LYS A 70 -2.59 -20.11 8.54
C LYS A 70 -1.12 -20.53 8.49
N ILE A 71 -0.37 -20.03 7.51
CA ILE A 71 1.09 -20.28 7.42
C ILE A 71 1.82 -19.58 8.57
N VAL A 72 1.45 -18.33 8.84
CA VAL A 72 2.04 -17.54 9.93
C VAL A 72 1.75 -18.20 11.28
N ARG A 73 0.53 -18.68 11.53
CA ARG A 73 0.16 -19.42 12.75
C ARG A 73 0.98 -20.70 12.92
N ARG A 74 1.35 -21.37 11.82
CA ARG A 74 2.24 -22.54 11.84
C ARG A 74 3.66 -22.17 12.27
N LEU A 75 4.12 -20.97 11.96
CA LEU A 75 5.46 -20.48 12.32
C LEU A 75 5.49 -19.75 13.68
N TYR A 76 4.40 -19.09 14.06
CA TYR A 76 4.25 -18.30 15.29
C TYR A 76 3.05 -18.79 16.11
N LYS A 77 3.34 -19.59 17.15
CA LYS A 77 2.34 -20.25 18.00
C LYS A 77 1.53 -19.30 18.90
N LYS A 78 1.93 -18.02 19.02
CA LYS A 78 1.29 -16.99 19.87
C LYS A 78 0.34 -16.05 19.09
N PHE A 79 -0.04 -16.43 17.87
CA PHE A 79 -0.96 -15.65 17.05
C PHE A 79 -2.38 -15.78 17.58
N ASN A 80 -2.96 -14.68 18.07
CA ASN A 80 -4.28 -14.66 18.70
C ASN A 80 -5.40 -14.45 17.66
N GLU A 81 -6.58 -15.01 17.92
CA GLU A 81 -7.74 -14.96 17.00
C GLU A 81 -8.25 -13.52 16.80
N GLY A 82 -8.16 -12.67 17.84
CA GLY A 82 -8.50 -11.25 17.72
C GLY A 82 -7.60 -10.46 16.75
N THR A 83 -6.35 -10.89 16.52
CA THR A 83 -5.47 -10.23 15.53
C THR A 83 -5.84 -10.64 14.11
N GLU A 84 -6.24 -11.90 13.91
CA GLU A 84 -6.73 -12.39 12.60
C GLU A 84 -7.97 -11.61 12.15
N GLN A 85 -8.95 -11.44 13.04
CA GLN A 85 -10.18 -10.71 12.75
C GLN A 85 -9.89 -9.27 12.31
N ARG A 86 -9.01 -8.58 13.05
CA ARG A 86 -8.63 -7.19 12.77
C ARG A 86 -7.88 -7.03 11.44
N ILE A 87 -7.03 -7.99 11.08
CA ILE A 87 -6.34 -7.99 9.77
C ILE A 87 -7.35 -8.20 8.65
N ILE A 88 -8.25 -9.17 8.79
CA ILE A 88 -9.27 -9.46 7.77
C ILE A 88 -10.21 -8.27 7.58
N GLU A 89 -10.65 -7.65 8.68
CA GLU A 89 -11.49 -6.45 8.65
C GLU A 89 -10.77 -5.27 8.01
N ALA A 90 -9.52 -5.00 8.40
CA ALA A 90 -8.71 -3.95 7.78
C ALA A 90 -8.53 -4.17 6.27
N VAL A 91 -8.32 -5.43 5.84
CA VAL A 91 -8.23 -5.79 4.42
C VAL A 91 -9.56 -5.55 3.71
N LYS A 92 -10.70 -5.95 4.28
CA LYS A 92 -12.03 -5.72 3.70
C LYS A 92 -12.33 -4.23 3.55
N VAL A 93 -12.12 -3.43 4.61
CA VAL A 93 -12.32 -1.98 4.59
C VAL A 93 -11.43 -1.34 3.53
N PHE A 94 -10.17 -1.76 3.44
CA PHE A 94 -9.23 -1.29 2.43
C PHE A 94 -9.70 -1.62 1.00
N GLN A 95 -10.12 -2.86 0.75
CA GLN A 95 -10.60 -3.31 -0.56
C GLN A 95 -11.90 -2.59 -0.96
N ALA A 96 -12.83 -2.40 -0.02
CA ALA A 96 -14.08 -1.68 -0.28
C ALA A 96 -13.82 -0.22 -0.71
N ARG A 97 -12.90 0.48 -0.02
CA ARG A 97 -12.48 1.83 -0.39
C ARG A 97 -11.79 1.86 -1.75
N MET A 98 -10.93 0.88 -2.04
CA MET A 98 -10.27 0.76 -3.34
C MET A 98 -11.28 0.54 -4.47
N ASN A 99 -12.23 -0.37 -4.29
CA ASN A 99 -13.27 -0.65 -5.28
C ASN A 99 -14.17 0.57 -5.52
N ALA A 100 -14.49 1.34 -4.48
CA ALA A 100 -15.22 2.59 -4.64
C ALA A 100 -14.47 3.60 -5.52
N LEU A 101 -13.16 3.77 -5.30
CA LEU A 101 -12.33 4.67 -6.12
C LEU A 101 -12.19 4.20 -7.58
N LEU A 102 -12.03 2.90 -7.82
CA LEU A 102 -11.91 2.34 -9.17
C LEU A 102 -13.24 2.34 -9.93
N ARG A 103 -14.38 2.30 -9.22
CA ARG A 103 -15.71 2.32 -9.82
C ARG A 103 -16.12 3.73 -10.26
N ASP A 104 -15.50 4.77 -9.70
CA ASP A 104 -15.67 6.14 -10.17
C ASP A 104 -15.00 6.34 -11.54
N ARG A 105 -15.83 6.40 -12.57
CA ARG A 105 -15.41 6.59 -13.97
C ARG A 105 -14.70 7.91 -14.19
N THR A 106 -15.02 8.94 -13.40
CA THR A 106 -14.42 10.27 -13.51
C THR A 106 -12.97 10.23 -13.05
N ILE A 107 -12.71 9.54 -11.94
CA ILE A 107 -11.35 9.33 -11.41
C ILE A 107 -10.54 8.54 -12.43
N LEU A 108 -11.07 7.43 -12.96
CA LEU A 108 -10.39 6.62 -13.96
C LEU A 108 -10.03 7.42 -15.22
N TYR A 109 -10.95 8.27 -15.70
CA TYR A 109 -10.75 9.09 -16.91
C TYR A 109 -9.63 10.13 -16.76
N HIS A 110 -9.44 10.69 -15.57
CA HIS A 110 -8.39 11.70 -15.32
C HIS A 110 -7.08 11.07 -14.85
N ALA A 111 -7.15 10.08 -13.96
CA ALA A 111 -5.96 9.47 -13.34
C ALA A 111 -5.15 8.65 -14.34
N LEU A 112 -5.80 7.92 -15.25
CA LEU A 112 -5.10 7.06 -16.19
C LEU A 112 -4.22 7.86 -17.18
N PRO A 113 -4.73 8.88 -17.91
CA PRO A 113 -3.87 9.71 -18.76
C PRO A 113 -2.81 10.46 -17.96
N LEU A 114 -3.13 10.92 -16.75
CA LEU A 114 -2.18 11.61 -15.89
C LEU A 114 -1.00 10.70 -15.53
N SER A 115 -1.23 9.42 -15.26
CA SER A 115 -0.15 8.45 -15.02
C SER A 115 0.76 8.32 -16.25
N PHE A 116 0.21 8.18 -17.47
CA PHE A 116 1.05 8.19 -18.68
C PHE A 116 1.88 9.46 -18.84
N VAL A 117 1.29 10.62 -18.54
CA VAL A 117 1.99 11.91 -18.58
C VAL A 117 3.14 11.92 -17.57
N ILE A 118 2.91 11.47 -16.34
CA ILE A 118 3.95 11.34 -15.31
C ILE A 118 5.10 10.47 -15.84
N TRP A 119 4.80 9.29 -16.38
CA TRP A 119 5.82 8.38 -16.93
C TRP A 119 6.61 8.99 -18.10
N ILE A 120 5.97 9.79 -18.96
CA ILE A 120 6.68 10.54 -20.00
C ILE A 120 7.63 11.58 -19.38
N PHE A 121 7.19 12.30 -18.34
CA PHE A 121 8.04 13.24 -17.63
C PHE A 121 9.20 12.57 -16.89
N GLU A 122 9.00 11.36 -16.36
CA GLU A 122 10.07 10.55 -15.77
C GLU A 122 11.16 10.29 -16.80
N ILE A 123 10.80 9.78 -17.99
CA ILE A 123 11.74 9.52 -19.09
C ILE A 123 12.40 10.83 -19.57
N LEU A 124 11.60 11.88 -19.75
CA LEU A 124 12.08 13.18 -20.23
C LEU A 124 13.07 13.81 -19.25
N ARG A 125 12.83 13.69 -17.94
CA ARG A 125 13.75 14.16 -16.89
C ARG A 125 15.12 13.52 -17.07
N VAL A 126 15.19 12.18 -17.18
CA VAL A 126 16.46 11.48 -17.37
C VAL A 126 17.11 11.85 -18.69
N TYR A 127 16.31 12.03 -19.75
CA TYR A 127 16.80 12.46 -21.06
C TYR A 127 17.49 13.84 -20.99
N VAL A 128 16.87 14.80 -20.30
CA VAL A 128 17.45 16.14 -20.09
C VAL A 128 18.73 16.07 -19.25
N VAL A 129 18.80 15.18 -18.25
CA VAL A 129 20.03 14.94 -17.49
C VAL A 129 21.17 14.48 -18.40
N PHE A 130 20.93 13.51 -19.30
CA PHE A 130 21.94 13.09 -20.26
C PHE A 130 22.36 14.19 -21.22
N LEU A 131 21.40 15.00 -21.71
CA LEU A 131 21.70 16.16 -22.55
C LEU A 131 22.59 17.18 -21.84
N ALA A 132 22.39 17.40 -20.54
CA ALA A 132 23.23 18.30 -19.74
C ALA A 132 24.70 17.82 -19.66
N PHE A 133 24.93 16.51 -19.73
CA PHE A 133 26.27 15.91 -19.83
C PHE A 133 26.79 15.80 -21.28
N GLY A 134 26.05 16.33 -22.27
CA GLY A 134 26.41 16.29 -23.68
C GLY A 134 26.24 14.91 -24.33
N ALA A 135 25.50 13.99 -23.71
CA ALA A 135 25.20 12.67 -24.26
C ALA A 135 23.78 12.65 -24.85
N ASN A 136 23.65 12.17 -26.09
CA ASN A 136 22.35 11.98 -26.74
C ASN A 136 21.94 10.52 -26.62
N VAL A 137 20.97 10.26 -25.73
CA VAL A 137 20.48 8.92 -25.43
C VAL A 137 19.05 8.82 -25.93
N SER A 138 18.72 7.76 -26.66
CA SER A 138 17.34 7.54 -27.10
C SER A 138 16.41 7.45 -25.88
N PRO A 139 15.26 8.16 -25.85
CA PRO A 139 14.25 8.01 -24.81
C PRO A 139 13.76 6.57 -24.63
N ILE A 140 13.82 5.77 -25.70
CA ILE A 140 13.49 4.34 -25.66
C ILE A 140 14.46 3.60 -24.74
N ILE A 141 15.78 3.81 -24.92
CA ILE A 141 16.82 3.19 -24.07
C ILE A 141 16.63 3.61 -22.61
N ILE A 142 16.30 4.87 -22.36
CA ILE A 142 16.02 5.36 -21.00
C ILE A 142 14.85 4.62 -20.36
N GLY A 143 13.74 4.45 -21.11
CA GLY A 143 12.59 3.66 -20.66
C GLY A 143 12.96 2.20 -20.36
N GLU A 144 13.74 1.57 -21.24
CA GLU A 144 14.22 0.20 -21.06
C GLU A 144 15.05 0.04 -19.78
N VAL A 145 16.03 0.92 -19.58
CA VAL A 145 16.88 0.92 -18.39
C VAL A 145 16.05 1.15 -17.13
N PHE A 146 15.04 2.01 -17.18
CA PHE A 146 14.17 2.29 -16.04
C PHE A 146 13.36 1.07 -15.60
N ILE A 147 12.81 0.30 -16.55
CA ILE A 147 12.09 -0.95 -16.26
C ILE A 147 13.03 -2.00 -15.65
N LEU A 148 14.22 -2.18 -16.24
CA LEU A 148 15.23 -3.12 -15.73
C LEU A 148 15.69 -2.75 -14.31
N ALA A 149 15.96 -1.47 -14.09
CA ALA A 149 16.36 -0.95 -12.79
C ALA A 149 15.23 -1.10 -11.75
N SER A 150 13.98 -0.86 -12.15
CA SER A 150 12.80 -1.05 -11.29
C SER A 150 12.66 -2.49 -10.81
N PHE A 151 12.90 -3.48 -11.67
CA PHE A 151 12.85 -4.88 -11.27
C PHE A 151 13.91 -5.24 -10.23
N VAL A 152 15.14 -4.74 -10.39
CA VAL A 152 16.17 -4.94 -9.38
C VAL A 152 15.83 -4.20 -8.08
N GLY A 153 15.20 -3.04 -8.18
CA GLY A 153 14.69 -2.28 -7.03
C GLY A 153 13.60 -2.98 -6.22
N MET A 154 12.90 -3.96 -6.80
CA MET A 154 11.92 -4.78 -6.07
C MET A 154 12.58 -5.76 -5.09
N ILE A 155 13.86 -6.09 -5.28
CA ILE A 155 14.60 -6.92 -4.35
C ILE A 155 15.00 -6.02 -3.16
N PRO A 156 14.50 -6.29 -1.94
CA PRO A 156 14.76 -5.44 -0.79
C PRO A 156 16.16 -5.71 -0.22
N LEU A 157 17.21 -5.37 -0.99
CA LEU A 157 18.60 -5.47 -0.55
C LEU A 157 18.97 -4.30 0.38
N LEU A 158 18.59 -3.09 -0.04
CA LEU A 158 18.89 -1.84 0.65
C LEU A 158 17.67 -0.90 0.60
N PRO A 159 17.47 -0.03 1.62
CA PRO A 159 16.38 0.93 1.62
C PRO A 159 16.46 1.81 0.37
N GLY A 160 15.36 1.93 -0.37
CA GLY A 160 15.28 2.71 -1.61
C GLY A 160 16.03 2.10 -2.82
N GLY A 161 16.49 0.84 -2.74
CA GLY A 161 17.21 0.17 -3.82
C GLY A 161 18.59 0.77 -4.11
N LEU A 162 19.17 1.47 -3.12
CA LEU A 162 20.49 2.12 -3.26
C LEU A 162 21.57 1.12 -3.68
N GLY A 163 22.47 1.53 -4.55
CA GLY A 163 23.57 0.72 -5.07
C GLY A 163 23.15 -0.31 -6.12
N ALA A 164 22.09 -1.08 -5.88
CA ALA A 164 21.62 -2.11 -6.81
C ALA A 164 20.98 -1.49 -8.07
N VAL A 165 20.00 -0.59 -7.88
CA VAL A 165 19.34 0.12 -8.99
C VAL A 165 20.34 1.03 -9.70
N ASP A 166 21.22 1.71 -8.95
CA ASP A 166 22.24 2.60 -9.51
C ASP A 166 23.24 1.83 -10.38
N GLY A 167 23.71 0.69 -9.89
CA GLY A 167 24.63 -0.18 -10.63
C GLY A 167 24.03 -0.68 -11.93
N ILE A 168 22.75 -1.07 -11.93
CA ILE A 168 22.02 -1.49 -13.13
C ILE A 168 21.88 -0.34 -14.11
N MET A 169 21.48 0.84 -13.65
CA MET A 169 21.37 2.01 -14.53
C MET A 169 22.73 2.30 -15.20
N ILE A 170 23.81 2.39 -14.41
CA ILE A 170 25.15 2.65 -14.93
C ILE A 170 25.60 1.57 -15.91
N LEU A 171 25.40 0.31 -15.57
CA LEU A 171 25.79 -0.83 -16.40
C LEU A 171 25.05 -0.80 -17.74
N PHE A 172 23.73 -0.68 -17.72
CA PHE A 172 22.94 -0.75 -18.95
C PHE A 172 23.16 0.48 -19.84
N TYR A 173 23.28 1.68 -19.26
CA TYR A 173 23.66 2.88 -20.02
C TYR A 173 25.06 2.74 -20.64
N ALA A 174 26.02 2.15 -19.91
CA ALA A 174 27.34 1.87 -20.46
C ALA A 174 27.30 0.85 -21.61
N THR A 175 26.50 -0.22 -21.48
CA THR A 175 26.29 -1.19 -22.57
C THR A 175 25.56 -0.62 -23.78
N ALA A 176 24.74 0.42 -23.56
CA ALA A 176 24.07 1.17 -24.63
C ALA A 176 25.00 2.15 -25.37
N GLY A 177 26.30 2.14 -25.04
CA GLY A 177 27.33 2.94 -25.74
C GLY A 177 27.67 4.27 -25.08
N ILE A 178 27.12 4.57 -23.89
CA ILE A 178 27.47 5.77 -23.12
C ILE A 178 28.75 5.49 -22.32
N THR A 179 29.61 6.50 -22.12
CA THR A 179 30.78 6.30 -21.26
C THR A 179 30.36 5.98 -19.83
N ALA A 180 31.12 5.12 -19.14
CA ALA A 180 30.82 4.77 -17.75
C ALA A 180 30.79 6.01 -16.83
N SER A 181 31.67 6.99 -17.09
CA SER A 181 31.72 8.25 -16.34
C SER A 181 30.44 9.07 -16.50
N ILE A 182 29.92 9.23 -17.73
CA ILE A 182 28.66 9.95 -17.97
C ILE A 182 27.48 9.17 -17.41
N SER A 183 27.47 7.84 -17.58
CA SER A 183 26.40 6.97 -17.05
C SER A 183 26.29 7.07 -15.53
N ALA A 184 27.43 7.07 -14.82
CA ALA A 184 27.49 7.27 -13.38
C ALA A 184 27.02 8.68 -12.97
N ALA A 185 27.53 9.72 -13.62
CA ALA A 185 27.14 11.09 -13.31
C ALA A 185 25.64 11.34 -13.53
N ALA A 186 25.11 10.89 -14.66
CA ALA A 186 23.69 11.01 -14.99
C ALA A 186 22.81 10.24 -14.00
N THR A 187 23.19 9.01 -13.63
CA THR A 187 22.46 8.20 -12.63
C THR A 187 22.41 8.91 -11.29
N VAL A 188 23.54 9.44 -10.79
CA VAL A 188 23.58 10.15 -9.51
C VAL A 188 22.69 11.40 -9.52
N VAL A 189 22.76 12.20 -10.60
CA VAL A 189 21.92 13.41 -10.74
C VAL A 189 20.45 13.06 -10.84
N GLU A 190 20.10 12.04 -11.62
CA GLU A 190 18.74 11.54 -11.72
C GLU A 190 18.20 11.15 -10.35
N ARG A 191 18.95 10.37 -9.57
CA ARG A 191 18.54 9.95 -8.22
C ARG A 191 18.44 11.11 -7.25
N LEU A 192 19.29 12.12 -7.37
CA LEU A 192 19.20 13.33 -6.57
C LEU A 192 17.86 14.05 -6.78
N ILE A 193 17.37 14.08 -8.02
CA ILE A 193 16.10 14.72 -8.37
C ILE A 193 14.92 13.81 -8.01
N SER A 194 14.96 12.53 -8.39
CA SER A 194 13.80 11.65 -8.29
C SER A 194 13.55 11.12 -6.90
N PHE A 195 14.63 10.84 -6.16
CA PHE A 195 14.56 10.21 -4.85
C PHE A 195 14.85 11.18 -3.72
N TRP A 196 15.97 11.91 -3.78
CA TRP A 196 16.39 12.74 -2.66
C TRP A 196 15.58 14.04 -2.55
N MET A 197 15.39 14.76 -3.66
CA MET A 197 14.60 16.00 -3.67
C MET A 197 13.16 15.74 -3.22
N THR A 198 12.51 14.70 -3.75
CA THR A 198 11.14 14.32 -3.37
C THR A 198 11.04 13.93 -1.90
N THR A 199 12.05 13.21 -1.37
CA THR A 199 12.14 12.86 0.05
C THR A 199 12.25 14.10 0.93
N PHE A 200 13.12 15.06 0.58
CA PHE A 200 13.28 16.30 1.35
C PHE A 200 12.01 17.16 1.32
N VAL A 201 11.38 17.28 0.16
CA VAL A 201 10.10 17.98 0.04
C VAL A 201 9.05 17.32 0.93
N GLY A 202 8.92 15.99 0.86
CA GLY A 202 8.01 15.23 1.73
C GLY A 202 8.27 15.47 3.22
N LEU A 203 9.54 15.50 3.64
CA LEU A 203 9.93 15.77 5.02
C LEU A 203 9.53 17.18 5.47
N ILE A 204 9.78 18.19 4.65
CA ILE A 204 9.41 19.59 4.95
C ILE A 204 7.90 19.70 5.15
N PHE A 205 7.10 19.15 4.23
CA PHE A 205 5.64 19.17 4.35
C PHE A 205 5.15 18.41 5.58
N LEU A 206 5.76 17.27 5.90
CA LEU A 206 5.43 16.51 7.11
C LEU A 206 5.70 17.34 8.37
N THR A 207 6.80 18.08 8.44
CA THR A 207 7.09 18.93 9.60
C THR A 207 6.18 20.14 9.73
N MET A 208 5.67 20.69 8.62
CA MET A 208 4.80 21.86 8.64
C MET A 208 3.33 21.52 8.92
N PHE A 209 2.83 20.43 8.35
CA PHE A 209 1.41 20.08 8.37
C PHE A 209 1.10 18.77 9.10
N GLY A 210 2.11 17.92 9.30
CA GLY A 210 1.93 16.56 9.79
C GLY A 210 1.96 16.43 11.31
N THR A 211 2.40 17.45 12.06
CA THR A 211 2.51 17.36 13.53
C THR A 211 1.16 17.11 14.18
N SER A 212 0.09 17.78 13.75
CA SER A 212 -1.27 17.57 14.28
C SER A 212 -1.87 16.20 13.93
N VAL A 213 -1.51 15.63 12.77
CA VAL A 213 -1.93 14.29 12.35
C VAL A 213 -1.14 13.21 13.08
N LEU A 214 0.17 13.44 13.28
CA LEU A 214 1.05 12.59 14.06
C LEU A 214 0.58 12.55 15.51
N ASP A 215 0.29 13.70 16.12
CA ASP A 215 -0.21 13.78 17.50
C ASP A 215 -1.53 13.03 17.67
N LYS A 216 -2.48 13.17 16.73
CA LYS A 216 -3.72 12.37 16.73
C LYS A 216 -3.47 10.87 16.55
N ALA A 217 -2.56 10.49 15.66
CA ALA A 217 -2.21 9.09 15.43
C ALA A 217 -1.53 8.46 16.65
N PHE A 218 -0.66 9.20 17.33
CA PHE A 218 -0.02 8.77 18.58
C PHE A 218 -0.99 8.75 19.75
N ALA A 219 -1.90 9.71 19.87
CA ALA A 219 -2.95 9.72 20.88
C ALA A 219 -3.91 8.52 20.73
N LEU A 220 -4.32 8.20 19.50
CA LEU A 220 -5.12 7.00 19.19
C LEU A 220 -4.36 5.69 19.47
N ALA A 221 -3.04 5.68 19.33
CA ALA A 221 -2.21 4.55 19.69
C ALA A 221 -2.02 4.41 21.21
N GLY A 222 -1.98 5.54 21.94
CA GLY A 222 -1.84 5.62 23.39
C GLY A 222 -3.11 5.23 24.14
N SER A 223 -4.26 5.82 23.78
CA SER A 223 -5.57 5.51 24.39
C SER A 223 -5.92 4.02 24.29
N ARG A 224 -5.45 3.33 23.24
CA ARG A 224 -5.66 1.90 23.04
C ARG A 224 -4.84 0.99 23.97
N ASN A 225 -3.80 1.53 24.62
CA ASN A 225 -3.04 0.82 25.64
C ASN A 225 -3.67 1.02 27.03
N ASP A 226 -4.23 2.19 27.32
CA ASP A 226 -4.88 2.47 28.61
C ASP A 226 -6.16 1.64 28.80
N ASP A 227 -6.99 1.48 27.76
CA ASP A 227 -8.18 0.60 27.80
C ASP A 227 -7.83 -0.85 28.17
N LYS A 228 -6.61 -1.31 27.84
CA LYS A 228 -6.14 -2.66 28.17
C LYS A 228 -5.59 -2.78 29.58
N GLU A 229 -5.11 -1.70 30.19
CA GLU A 229 -4.69 -1.70 31.60
C GLU A 229 -5.92 -1.60 32.52
N ASP A 230 -6.92 -0.80 32.14
CA ASP A 230 -8.17 -0.67 32.92
C ASP A 230 -9.03 -1.94 32.87
N THR A 231 -9.10 -2.63 31.73
CA THR A 231 -9.81 -3.93 31.69
C THR A 231 -9.11 -4.99 32.55
N LYS A 232 -7.78 -4.89 32.71
CA LYS A 232 -6.98 -5.86 33.47
C LYS A 232 -7.03 -5.61 34.97
N SER A 233 -7.11 -4.34 35.39
CA SER A 233 -7.32 -3.96 36.78
C SER A 233 -8.75 -4.28 37.25
N ILE A 234 -9.74 -4.18 36.36
CA ILE A 234 -11.12 -4.61 36.63
C ILE A 234 -11.21 -6.14 36.74
N GLU A 235 -10.54 -6.91 35.86
CA GLU A 235 -10.47 -8.37 35.96
C GLU A 235 -9.67 -8.90 37.17
N GLU A 236 -8.69 -8.14 37.67
CA GLU A 236 -7.97 -8.46 38.92
C GLU A 236 -8.81 -8.11 40.16
N SER A 237 -9.54 -6.99 40.14
CA SER A 237 -10.47 -6.61 41.23
C SER A 237 -11.65 -7.57 41.33
N SER A 238 -12.19 -8.05 40.21
CA SER A 238 -13.33 -8.98 40.21
C SER A 238 -12.97 -10.39 40.67
N LYS A 239 -11.68 -10.76 40.67
CA LYS A 239 -11.19 -12.06 41.17
C LYS A 239 -10.87 -12.06 42.66
N GLU A 240 -10.69 -10.89 43.28
CA GLU A 240 -10.49 -10.80 44.73
C GLU A 240 -11.83 -10.87 45.48
N ASP A 241 -12.91 -10.30 44.92
CA ASP A 241 -14.25 -10.33 45.53
C ASP A 241 -14.98 -11.69 45.44
N GLU A 242 -14.62 -12.56 44.49
CA GLU A 242 -15.18 -13.93 44.39
C GLU A 242 -14.57 -14.92 45.40
N SER A 243 -13.61 -14.50 46.24
CA SER A 243 -12.92 -15.38 47.19
C SER A 243 -13.44 -15.34 48.63
N ILE A 244 -14.51 -14.59 48.91
CA ILE A 244 -15.09 -14.44 50.26
C ILE A 244 -16.62 -14.58 50.22
N ASP A 245 -17.15 -15.74 49.85
CA ASP A 245 -18.36 -16.29 50.50
C ASP A 245 -18.55 -17.77 50.13
N ASP A 246 -17.97 -18.66 50.94
CA ASP A 246 -18.28 -20.10 50.91
C ASP A 246 -18.98 -20.44 52.23
N SER A 247 -20.31 -20.33 52.26
CA SER A 247 -21.14 -21.17 53.14
C SER A 247 -22.60 -21.28 52.70
N ASP A 248 -22.97 -22.53 52.41
CA ASP A 248 -24.26 -23.22 52.62
C ASP A 248 -25.54 -22.89 51.81
N SER A 249 -25.99 -23.98 51.17
CA SER A 249 -27.37 -24.51 51.06
C SER A 249 -28.34 -24.01 49.97
N ASP A 250 -28.63 -24.97 49.08
CA ASP A 250 -29.93 -25.52 48.65
C ASP A 250 -30.99 -24.68 47.90
N GLU A 251 -31.41 -25.29 46.77
CA GLU A 251 -32.75 -25.35 46.13
C GLU A 251 -33.50 -24.05 45.77
N GLU A 252 -33.77 -23.82 44.47
CA GLU A 252 -35.12 -23.83 43.85
C GLU A 252 -35.12 -23.33 42.39
N GLU A 253 -36.08 -23.83 41.60
CA GLU A 253 -36.32 -23.66 40.16
C GLU A 253 -37.15 -22.40 39.78
N GLU A 254 -36.90 -21.94 38.53
CA GLU A 254 -37.75 -21.15 37.60
C GLU A 254 -38.01 -19.63 37.83
N PRO A 255 -38.41 -18.85 36.78
CA PRO A 255 -37.90 -18.74 35.41
C PRO A 255 -37.70 -17.25 34.95
N ALA A 256 -36.88 -16.99 33.92
CA ALA A 256 -36.68 -15.62 33.39
C ALA A 256 -37.38 -15.40 32.03
N LEU A 257 -38.37 -14.50 32.10
CA LEU A 257 -39.02 -13.66 31.10
C LEU A 257 -38.25 -13.35 29.79
N GLU A 258 -38.92 -13.70 28.68
CA GLU A 258 -39.27 -12.85 27.53
C GLU A 258 -38.41 -11.59 27.26
N VAL A 259 -37.63 -11.64 26.17
CA VAL A 259 -36.93 -10.49 25.58
C VAL A 259 -37.61 -10.14 24.26
N LEU A 260 -38.19 -8.94 24.18
CA LEU A 260 -38.63 -8.29 22.95
C LEU A 260 -37.82 -6.99 22.76
N GLU A 261 -37.35 -6.82 21.52
CA GLU A 261 -37.15 -5.55 20.78
C GLU A 261 -35.94 -4.65 21.13
N ASP A 262 -34.80 -4.93 20.49
CA ASP A 262 -33.57 -4.11 20.41
C ASP A 262 -33.48 -3.31 19.08
N GLU A 263 -34.50 -2.53 18.71
CA GLU A 263 -34.45 -1.72 17.46
C GLU A 263 -34.56 -0.20 17.66
N GLU A 264 -34.87 0.30 18.86
CA GLU A 264 -35.02 1.75 19.11
C GLU A 264 -33.81 2.43 19.78
N LEU A 265 -32.81 1.67 20.27
CA LEU A 265 -31.67 2.23 21.01
C LEU A 265 -30.47 2.66 20.13
N GLU A 266 -30.41 2.24 18.86
CA GLU A 266 -29.30 2.63 17.97
C GLU A 266 -29.51 4.02 17.33
N GLU A 267 -30.74 4.52 17.21
CA GLU A 267 -31.00 5.78 16.51
C GLU A 267 -30.67 7.02 17.37
N GLU A 268 -30.86 6.93 18.69
CA GLU A 268 -30.59 8.04 19.61
C GLU A 268 -29.07 8.27 19.82
N ALA A 269 -28.27 7.20 19.77
CA ALA A 269 -26.81 7.27 19.92
C ALA A 269 -26.10 7.90 18.70
N VAL A 270 -26.71 7.85 17.51
CA VAL A 270 -26.15 8.45 16.30
C VAL A 270 -26.32 9.98 16.29
N LEU A 271 -27.37 10.50 16.94
CA LEU A 271 -27.67 11.94 16.98
C LEU A 271 -26.81 12.73 17.97
N GLU A 272 -26.18 12.07 18.95
CA GLU A 272 -25.34 12.73 19.95
C GLU A 272 -23.92 13.04 19.43
N VAL A 273 -23.49 12.39 18.35
CA VAL A 273 -22.11 12.47 17.81
C VAL A 273 -21.97 13.46 16.64
N LEU A 274 -23.08 13.99 16.11
CA LEU A 274 -23.09 14.91 14.97
C LEU A 274 -22.95 16.37 15.42
N ASP A 275 -22.17 17.15 14.67
CA ASP A 275 -22.03 18.59 14.90
C ASP A 275 -23.30 19.35 14.46
N ASP A 276 -23.48 20.58 14.97
CA ASP A 276 -24.71 21.36 14.78
C ASP A 276 -25.00 21.67 13.30
N GLU A 277 -23.97 21.63 12.44
CA GLU A 277 -24.09 21.86 10.99
C GLU A 277 -24.59 20.60 10.26
N GLU A 278 -24.23 19.39 10.73
CA GLU A 278 -24.75 18.12 10.20
C GLU A 278 -26.19 17.82 10.64
N LYS A 279 -26.64 18.33 11.81
CA LYS A 279 -28.03 18.20 12.28
C LYS A 279 -29.02 18.96 11.40
N GLU A 280 -28.66 20.17 10.97
CA GLU A 280 -29.53 21.03 10.14
C GLU A 280 -29.77 20.41 8.74
N VAL A 281 -28.75 19.74 8.19
CA VAL A 281 -28.82 19.07 6.87
C VAL A 281 -29.66 17.78 6.91
N LEU A 282 -29.74 17.12 8.07
CA LEU A 282 -30.60 15.94 8.26
C LEU A 282 -32.06 16.33 8.47
N GLU A 283 -32.35 17.41 9.20
CA GLU A 283 -33.72 17.91 9.37
C GLU A 283 -34.35 18.37 8.03
N GLU A 284 -33.56 19.00 7.14
CA GLU A 284 -34.04 19.44 5.82
C GLU A 284 -34.36 18.25 4.87
N LYS A 285 -33.76 17.08 5.09
CA LYS A 285 -34.00 15.87 4.28
C LYS A 285 -35.20 15.05 4.72
N VAL A 286 -35.65 15.17 5.96
CA VAL A 286 -36.80 14.41 6.48
C VAL A 286 -38.13 15.08 6.16
N GLN A 287 -38.12 16.39 5.84
CA GLN A 287 -39.32 17.17 5.50
C GLN A 287 -39.65 17.27 3.99
N ASN A 288 -38.84 16.70 3.09
CA ASN A 288 -39.05 16.72 1.62
C ASN A 288 -39.26 15.34 1.01
#